data_AF-A0A075LJL6-F1
#
_entry.id   AF-A0A075LJL6-F1
#
_cell.length_a   1.000
_cell.length_b   1.000
_cell.length_c   1.000
_cell.angle_alpha   90.00
_cell.angle_beta   90.00
_cell.angle_gamma   90.00
#
_symmetry.space_group_name_H-M   'P 1'
#
loop_
_entity.id
_entity.type
_entity.pdbx_description
1 polymer ?
#
loop_
_entity_poly.entity_id
_entity_poly.type
_entity_poly.pdbx_seq_one_letter_code
_entity_poly.pdbx_strand_id
1 'polypeptide(L)'
;MSVGNVDGKTFAGMLLTGANHLANNAKTIDALNVFPVPDGDTGTNMNLTITSGAKAVQEADSQEVGVLAAAFAKGLLMGARGNSGVILSQLFRGFAKALEGQKDLTAGKLAHALDAGVKSAYKAVMKPVEGTILTVAKDAAAAAVEKSKTEADSIELFRYVVKSAKESLSRTPDLLPVLKEVGVVDSGGQGLVTVYEGFLAALTGEELPAEVQHGKMENLVSAEHHKQAQDFLDTADITYGYCTEFMVKFEADKLQEHPFDEQAYREELNGRGDSLLVVADEDVVKVHIHTEYPGEVMTYSQAFGSLINMKIENMREQHAAIVGKKEKKERNQHAIVTVAMGEGVKALFESLGANVVISGGQTMNPSTQDITDAIKTANADSVYILPNNKNIIMAAEQAAQMAEEQVFVVPTKTIPQGMRSLLAFDATQQSDGNAEAMKEAISQVKSGQVTHAVRDTTIEGVSIKEGQFIAIQESKIIAAASDAEEALELLLEKMVSEEDELITVIRGEDAEDTDDRLEDFVEGKFPEAELEIHEGNQPVYTYLVAVE
;
A
#
# COMPACT_ATOMS: atom_id res chain seq x y z
N MET A 1 -30.18 -21.99 18.28
CA MET A 1 -29.65 -20.67 17.89
C MET A 1 -30.85 -19.74 17.73
N SER A 2 -30.91 -18.65 18.50
CA SER A 2 -31.94 -17.63 18.31
C SER A 2 -31.75 -17.03 16.91
N VAL A 3 -32.80 -17.07 16.10
CA VAL A 3 -32.82 -16.54 14.73
C VAL A 3 -32.29 -15.10 14.74
N GLY A 4 -31.24 -14.82 13.96
CA GLY A 4 -30.80 -13.46 13.64
C GLY A 4 -29.65 -12.82 14.43
N ASN A 5 -29.06 -13.48 15.43
CA ASN A 5 -27.89 -12.93 16.16
C ASN A 5 -26.58 -13.56 15.67
N VAL A 6 -25.57 -12.75 15.42
CA VAL A 6 -24.23 -13.17 15.01
C VAL A 6 -23.35 -13.32 16.25
N ASP A 7 -22.89 -14.54 16.51
CA ASP A 7 -21.93 -14.83 17.59
C ASP A 7 -20.49 -14.49 17.16
N GLY A 8 -19.54 -14.52 18.10
CA GLY A 8 -18.16 -14.16 17.81
C GLY A 8 -17.47 -15.05 16.78
N LYS A 9 -17.80 -16.35 16.73
CA LYS A 9 -17.24 -17.27 15.74
C LYS A 9 -17.70 -16.90 14.33
N THR A 10 -19.00 -16.64 14.18
CA THR A 10 -19.59 -16.21 12.91
C THR A 10 -19.04 -14.84 12.52
N PHE A 11 -18.92 -13.91 13.47
CA PHE A 11 -18.35 -12.58 13.24
C PHE A 11 -16.88 -12.65 12.79
N ALA A 12 -16.04 -13.47 13.45
CA ALA A 12 -14.67 -13.71 12.99
C ALA A 12 -14.67 -14.28 11.56
N GLY A 13 -15.56 -15.24 11.26
CA GLY A 13 -15.75 -15.78 9.91
C GLY A 13 -16.07 -14.70 8.88
N MET A 14 -16.95 -13.74 9.21
CA MET A 14 -17.22 -12.58 8.36
C MET A 14 -15.96 -11.81 8.05
N LEU A 15 -15.20 -11.40 9.07
CA LEU A 15 -13.98 -10.59 8.90
C LEU A 15 -12.95 -11.30 8.01
N LEU A 16 -12.71 -12.59 8.24
CA LEU A 16 -11.77 -13.39 7.46
C LEU A 16 -12.24 -13.59 6.02
N THR A 17 -13.53 -13.83 5.81
CA THR A 17 -14.09 -14.04 4.46
C THR A 17 -14.10 -12.75 3.67
N GLY A 18 -14.41 -11.60 4.31
CA GLY A 18 -14.29 -10.28 3.71
C GLY A 18 -12.85 -9.94 3.30
N ALA A 19 -11.87 -10.26 4.15
CA ALA A 19 -10.46 -10.09 3.83
C ALA A 19 -10.04 -10.94 2.63
N ASN A 20 -10.38 -12.23 2.63
CA ASN A 20 -10.06 -13.14 1.53
C ASN A 20 -10.73 -12.73 0.21
N HIS A 21 -12.00 -12.30 0.25
CA HIS A 21 -12.70 -11.86 -0.96
C HIS A 21 -12.09 -10.57 -1.52
N LEU A 22 -11.68 -9.63 -0.66
CA LEU A 22 -10.95 -8.44 -1.09
C LEU A 22 -9.59 -8.79 -1.71
N ALA A 23 -8.85 -9.72 -1.09
CA ALA A 23 -7.56 -10.18 -1.60
C ALA A 23 -7.69 -10.77 -3.01
N ASN A 24 -8.70 -11.63 -3.23
CA ASN A 24 -8.96 -12.26 -4.53
C ASN A 24 -9.37 -11.25 -5.62
N ASN A 25 -9.88 -10.08 -5.24
CA ASN A 25 -10.36 -9.06 -6.17
C ASN A 25 -9.46 -7.82 -6.23
N ALA A 26 -8.33 -7.81 -5.52
CA ALA A 26 -7.45 -6.64 -5.41
C ALA A 26 -7.03 -6.11 -6.79
N LYS A 27 -6.60 -7.00 -7.70
CA LYS A 27 -6.22 -6.65 -9.08
C LYS A 27 -7.37 -6.07 -9.89
N THR A 28 -8.57 -6.62 -9.74
CA THR A 28 -9.78 -6.12 -10.42
C THR A 28 -10.13 -4.71 -9.92
N ILE A 29 -9.93 -4.45 -8.63
CA ILE A 29 -10.14 -3.13 -8.03
C ILE A 29 -9.06 -2.14 -8.50
N ASP A 30 -7.81 -2.58 -8.59
CA ASP A 30 -6.69 -1.79 -9.13
C ASP A 30 -6.96 -1.34 -10.57
N ALA A 31 -7.54 -2.22 -11.39
CA ALA A 31 -7.92 -1.92 -12.77
C ALA A 31 -9.00 -0.81 -12.89
N LEU A 32 -9.77 -0.56 -11.83
CA LEU A 32 -10.74 0.53 -11.77
C LEU A 32 -10.11 1.88 -11.45
N ASN A 33 -8.83 1.94 -11.04
CA ASN A 33 -8.15 3.22 -10.86
C ASN A 33 -8.14 3.95 -12.21
N VAL A 34 -8.48 5.24 -12.21
CA VAL A 34 -8.70 6.07 -13.41
C VAL A 34 -7.44 6.76 -13.92
N PHE A 35 -6.37 6.83 -13.13
CA PHE A 35 -5.11 7.41 -13.58
C PHE A 35 -4.33 6.42 -14.46
N PRO A 36 -3.83 6.82 -15.65
CA PRO A 36 -3.17 5.94 -16.62
C PRO A 36 -1.68 5.76 -16.32
N VAL A 37 -1.27 6.01 -15.09
CA VAL A 37 0.11 5.80 -14.64
C VAL A 37 0.21 4.43 -13.96
N PRO A 38 1.42 3.89 -13.73
CA PRO A 38 1.62 2.64 -13.03
C PRO A 38 1.33 2.72 -11.51
N ASP A 39 0.27 3.40 -11.06
CA ASP A 39 -0.08 3.64 -9.65
C ASP A 39 -1.43 3.03 -9.23
N GLY A 40 -1.96 2.09 -10.04
CA GLY A 40 -3.18 1.33 -9.77
C GLY A 40 -3.07 0.48 -8.50
N ASP A 41 -3.10 1.10 -7.33
CA ASP A 41 -2.72 0.49 -6.06
C ASP A 41 -3.86 0.48 -5.02
N THR A 42 -5.06 0.96 -5.37
CA THR A 42 -6.19 1.05 -4.44
C THR A 42 -6.56 -0.31 -3.85
N GLY A 43 -6.78 -1.31 -4.69
CA GLY A 43 -7.07 -2.69 -4.31
C GLY A 43 -5.91 -3.32 -3.55
N THR A 44 -4.68 -3.13 -4.02
CA THR A 44 -3.47 -3.62 -3.33
C THR A 44 -3.33 -3.02 -1.92
N ASN A 45 -3.46 -1.70 -1.76
CA ASN A 45 -3.40 -0.99 -0.48
C ASN A 45 -4.51 -1.44 0.48
N MET A 46 -5.75 -1.57 -0.03
CA MET A 46 -6.87 -2.06 0.77
C MET A 46 -6.68 -3.52 1.19
N ASN A 47 -6.15 -4.38 0.31
CA ASN A 47 -5.83 -5.77 0.62
C ASN A 47 -4.78 -5.88 1.74
N LEU A 48 -3.67 -5.16 1.62
CA LEU A 48 -2.61 -5.14 2.66
C LEU A 48 -3.17 -4.64 4.00
N THR A 49 -4.02 -3.62 3.96
CA THR A 49 -4.70 -3.09 5.15
C THR A 49 -5.61 -4.16 5.77
N ILE A 50 -6.53 -4.76 5.00
CA ILE A 50 -7.51 -5.71 5.53
C ILE A 50 -6.88 -7.01 6.02
N THR A 51 -5.81 -7.46 5.35
CA THR A 51 -5.05 -8.66 5.73
C THR A 51 -4.40 -8.46 7.10
N SER A 52 -3.87 -7.26 7.38
CA SER A 52 -3.34 -6.92 8.71
C SER A 52 -4.43 -6.98 9.79
N GLY A 53 -5.65 -6.52 9.48
CA GLY A 53 -6.82 -6.68 10.34
C GLY A 53 -7.18 -8.15 10.58
N ALA A 54 -7.24 -8.94 9.52
CA ALA A 54 -7.58 -10.36 9.58
C ALA A 54 -6.59 -11.16 10.43
N LYS A 55 -5.29 -10.91 10.26
CA LYS A 55 -4.22 -11.50 11.10
C LYS A 55 -4.43 -11.18 12.57
N ALA A 56 -4.71 -9.93 12.92
CA ALA A 56 -4.99 -9.52 14.31
C ALA A 56 -6.23 -10.22 14.91
N VAL A 57 -7.23 -10.55 14.08
CA VAL A 57 -8.40 -11.34 14.51
C VAL A 57 -8.03 -12.80 14.76
N GLN A 58 -7.17 -13.40 13.94
CA GLN A 58 -6.70 -14.77 14.14
C GLN A 58 -5.84 -14.93 15.39
N GLU A 59 -5.05 -13.90 15.72
CA GLU A 59 -4.22 -13.85 16.94
C GLU A 59 -5.03 -13.52 18.19
N ALA A 60 -6.26 -13.02 18.05
CA ALA A 60 -7.11 -12.70 19.19
C ALA A 60 -7.72 -13.97 19.81
N ASP A 61 -7.30 -14.30 21.04
CA ASP A 61 -7.88 -15.39 21.82
C ASP A 61 -9.21 -14.96 22.50
N SER A 62 -10.25 -14.71 21.70
CA SER A 62 -11.57 -14.34 22.20
C SER A 62 -12.71 -14.71 21.24
N GLN A 63 -13.89 -14.91 21.79
CA GLN A 63 -15.15 -15.09 21.04
C GLN A 63 -16.15 -13.95 21.31
N GLU A 64 -15.72 -12.87 21.94
CA GLU A 64 -16.58 -11.70 22.12
C GLU A 64 -16.45 -10.76 20.91
N VAL A 65 -17.58 -10.43 20.29
CA VAL A 65 -17.64 -9.56 19.10
C VAL A 65 -16.87 -8.25 19.30
N GLY A 66 -17.01 -7.61 20.45
CA GLY A 66 -16.34 -6.34 20.75
C GLY A 66 -14.81 -6.47 20.78
N VAL A 67 -14.29 -7.58 21.32
CA VAL A 67 -12.84 -7.84 21.37
C VAL A 67 -12.30 -8.11 19.97
N LEU A 68 -13.01 -8.94 19.19
CA LEU A 68 -12.65 -9.23 17.80
C LEU A 68 -12.70 -7.97 16.92
N ALA A 69 -13.74 -7.14 17.07
CA ALA A 69 -13.85 -5.89 16.33
C ALA A 69 -12.72 -4.92 16.69
N ALA A 70 -12.36 -4.83 17.97
CA ALA A 70 -11.24 -4.00 18.43
C ALA A 70 -9.88 -4.51 17.88
N ALA A 71 -9.65 -5.83 17.90
CA ALA A 71 -8.46 -6.44 17.32
C ALA A 71 -8.37 -6.17 15.80
N PHE A 72 -9.46 -6.39 15.07
CA PHE A 72 -9.55 -6.10 13.65
C PHE A 72 -9.25 -4.63 13.35
N ALA A 73 -9.93 -3.71 14.04
CA ALA A 73 -9.73 -2.27 13.85
C ALA A 73 -8.29 -1.83 14.17
N LYS A 74 -7.67 -2.41 15.21
CA LYS A 74 -6.27 -2.15 15.54
C LYS A 74 -5.34 -2.66 14.42
N GLY A 75 -5.55 -3.87 13.93
CA GLY A 75 -4.77 -4.44 12.82
C GLY A 75 -4.91 -3.62 11.54
N LEU A 76 -6.12 -3.17 11.20
CA LEU A 76 -6.36 -2.26 10.08
C LEU A 76 -5.63 -0.93 10.26
N LEU A 77 -5.65 -0.36 11.47
CA LEU A 77 -5.00 0.92 11.76
C LEU A 77 -3.48 0.84 11.57
N MET A 78 -2.86 -0.26 12.00
CA MET A 78 -1.41 -0.47 11.87
C MET A 78 -1.00 -0.80 10.44
N GLY A 79 -1.78 -1.63 9.75
CA GLY A 79 -1.55 -2.00 8.36
C GLY A 79 -2.06 -0.99 7.33
N ALA A 80 -2.65 0.13 7.77
CA ALA A 80 -3.28 1.10 6.87
C ALA A 80 -2.26 1.67 5.88
N ARG A 81 -2.57 1.52 4.58
CA ARG A 81 -1.78 2.03 3.46
C ARG A 81 -2.66 2.77 2.47
N GLY A 82 -2.14 3.84 1.88
CA GLY A 82 -2.87 4.66 0.93
C GLY A 82 -4.13 5.32 1.52
N ASN A 83 -4.78 6.18 0.75
CA ASN A 83 -6.00 6.86 1.22
C ASN A 83 -7.15 5.87 1.46
N SER A 84 -7.35 4.91 0.55
CA SER A 84 -8.44 3.93 0.65
C SER A 84 -8.27 2.98 1.85
N GLY A 85 -7.04 2.51 2.12
CA GLY A 85 -6.76 1.68 3.29
C GLY A 85 -6.91 2.45 4.61
N VAL A 86 -6.42 3.69 4.68
CA VAL A 86 -6.64 4.53 5.86
C VAL A 86 -8.13 4.79 6.09
N ILE A 87 -8.92 5.12 5.07
CA ILE A 87 -10.38 5.32 5.23
C ILE A 87 -11.06 4.03 5.71
N LEU A 88 -10.70 2.88 5.13
CA LEU A 88 -11.20 1.57 5.57
C LEU A 88 -10.90 1.34 7.06
N SER A 89 -9.69 1.64 7.51
CA SER A 89 -9.31 1.53 8.93
C SER A 89 -10.18 2.43 9.83
N GLN A 90 -10.51 3.65 9.38
CA GLN A 90 -11.32 4.59 10.16
C GLN A 90 -12.81 4.20 10.21
N LEU A 91 -13.34 3.60 9.14
CA LEU A 91 -14.68 3.00 9.14
C LEU A 91 -14.76 1.91 10.21
N PHE A 92 -13.82 0.97 10.20
CA PHE A 92 -13.82 -0.12 11.17
C PHE A 92 -13.42 0.28 12.58
N ARG A 93 -12.65 1.36 12.76
CA ARG A 93 -12.39 1.97 14.07
C ARG A 93 -13.67 2.49 14.72
N GLY A 94 -14.49 3.21 13.95
CA GLY A 94 -15.80 3.68 14.44
C GLY A 94 -16.76 2.52 14.72
N PHE A 95 -16.76 1.51 13.83
CA PHE A 95 -17.53 0.28 13.99
C PHE A 95 -17.16 -0.47 15.28
N ALA A 96 -15.87 -0.71 15.52
CA ALA A 96 -15.38 -1.41 16.70
C ALA A 96 -15.70 -0.66 17.99
N LYS A 97 -15.58 0.67 17.98
CA LYS A 97 -15.92 1.50 19.14
C LYS A 97 -17.40 1.37 19.53
N ALA A 98 -18.30 1.23 18.56
CA ALA A 98 -19.74 1.03 18.84
C ALA A 98 -20.05 -0.38 19.40
N LEU A 99 -19.14 -1.34 19.23
CA LEU A 99 -19.28 -2.72 19.69
C LEU A 99 -18.49 -3.02 20.97
N GLU A 100 -17.92 -2.01 21.62
CA GLU A 100 -17.17 -2.18 22.86
C GLU A 100 -18.02 -2.90 23.94
N GLY A 101 -17.44 -3.95 24.54
CA GLY A 101 -18.09 -4.79 25.55
C GLY A 101 -19.24 -5.67 25.04
N GLN A 102 -19.48 -5.74 23.73
CA GLN A 102 -20.54 -6.58 23.16
C GLN A 102 -20.07 -8.02 22.93
N LYS A 103 -20.88 -8.99 23.37
CA LYS A 103 -20.60 -10.43 23.16
C LYS A 103 -21.18 -10.96 21.86
N ASP A 104 -22.30 -10.38 21.42
CA ASP A 104 -23.03 -10.74 20.22
C ASP A 104 -23.38 -9.50 19.40
N LEU A 105 -23.72 -9.74 18.13
CA LEU A 105 -24.07 -8.72 17.16
C LEU A 105 -25.50 -8.95 16.67
N THR A 106 -26.40 -8.07 17.09
CA THR A 106 -27.80 -8.03 16.62
C THR A 106 -27.93 -7.09 15.43
N ALA A 107 -29.03 -7.18 14.67
CA ALA A 107 -29.33 -6.28 13.56
C ALA A 107 -29.21 -4.78 13.96
N GLY A 108 -29.77 -4.41 15.12
CA GLY A 108 -29.69 -3.04 15.62
C GLY A 108 -28.25 -2.60 15.97
N LYS A 109 -27.46 -3.47 16.59
CA LYS A 109 -26.04 -3.19 16.91
C LYS A 109 -25.20 -3.06 15.63
N LEU A 110 -25.45 -3.92 14.64
CA LEU A 110 -24.80 -3.89 13.33
C LEU A 110 -25.07 -2.58 12.59
N ALA A 111 -26.34 -2.17 12.50
CA ALA A 111 -26.71 -0.89 11.89
C ALA A 111 -26.05 0.30 12.61
N HIS A 112 -26.06 0.29 13.94
CA HIS A 112 -25.43 1.35 14.74
C HIS A 112 -23.91 1.39 14.52
N ALA A 113 -23.24 0.24 14.46
CA ALA A 113 -21.81 0.15 14.25
C ALA A 113 -21.39 0.63 12.85
N LEU A 114 -22.16 0.31 11.80
CA LEU A 114 -21.93 0.84 10.45
C LEU A 114 -22.01 2.38 10.42
N ASP A 115 -23.06 2.95 11.02
CA ASP A 115 -23.23 4.40 11.12
C ASP A 115 -22.12 5.08 11.96
N ALA A 116 -21.70 4.46 13.06
CA ALA A 116 -20.56 4.92 13.85
C ALA A 116 -19.25 4.89 13.05
N GLY A 117 -19.06 3.88 12.21
CA GLY A 117 -17.94 3.79 11.27
C GLY A 117 -17.89 4.95 10.29
N VAL A 118 -19.02 5.24 9.63
CA VAL A 118 -19.14 6.39 8.72
C VAL A 118 -18.80 7.70 9.42
N LYS A 119 -19.36 7.94 10.62
CA LYS A 119 -19.07 9.14 11.41
C LYS A 119 -17.60 9.27 11.79
N SER A 120 -16.91 8.16 12.02
CA SER A 120 -15.48 8.13 12.30
C SER A 120 -14.66 8.48 11.06
N ALA A 121 -14.94 7.86 9.92
CA ALA A 121 -14.24 8.11 8.67
C ALA A 121 -14.40 9.58 8.19
N TYR A 122 -15.61 10.13 8.21
CA TYR A 122 -15.85 11.53 7.83
C TYR A 122 -15.16 12.54 8.75
N LYS A 123 -14.88 12.19 10.02
CA LYS A 123 -14.12 13.04 10.94
C LYS A 123 -12.61 12.96 10.72
N ALA A 124 -12.13 11.81 10.25
CA ALA A 124 -10.70 11.58 10.04
C ALA A 124 -10.18 12.17 8.72
N VAL A 125 -11.07 12.37 7.74
CA VAL A 125 -10.70 12.94 6.43
C VAL A 125 -10.88 14.46 6.46
N MET A 126 -9.81 15.23 6.23
CA MET A 126 -9.86 16.70 6.23
C MET A 126 -10.82 17.29 5.19
N LYS A 127 -10.85 16.70 3.99
CA LYS A 127 -11.69 17.13 2.87
C LYS A 127 -12.41 15.92 2.26
N PRO A 128 -13.52 15.46 2.84
CA PRO A 128 -14.25 14.31 2.32
C PRO A 128 -14.82 14.62 0.93
N VAL A 129 -14.69 13.66 0.01
CA VAL A 129 -15.13 13.78 -1.38
C VAL A 129 -16.29 12.81 -1.61
N GLU A 130 -17.43 13.33 -2.07
CA GLU A 130 -18.57 12.50 -2.46
C GLU A 130 -18.33 11.82 -3.81
N GLY A 131 -18.95 10.66 -4.03
CA GLY A 131 -18.65 9.75 -5.13
C GLY A 131 -17.49 8.79 -4.87
N THR A 132 -16.98 8.73 -3.63
CA THR A 132 -15.91 7.81 -3.21
C THR A 132 -16.43 6.71 -2.27
N ILE A 133 -15.54 5.86 -1.76
CA ILE A 133 -15.78 4.92 -0.65
C ILE A 133 -16.63 5.51 0.50
N LEU A 134 -16.47 6.80 0.81
CA LEU A 134 -17.24 7.48 1.85
C LEU A 134 -18.74 7.54 1.54
N THR A 135 -19.10 7.80 0.28
CA THR A 135 -20.50 7.84 -0.17
C THR A 135 -21.13 6.45 -0.10
N VAL A 136 -20.40 5.44 -0.57
CA VAL A 136 -20.86 4.04 -0.52
C VAL A 136 -21.09 3.60 0.92
N ALA A 137 -20.15 3.89 1.83
CA ALA A 137 -20.28 3.60 3.24
C ALA A 137 -21.47 4.32 3.89
N LYS A 138 -21.62 5.62 3.62
CA LYS A 138 -22.71 6.46 4.14
C LYS A 138 -24.08 5.97 3.72
N ASP A 139 -24.28 5.72 2.42
CA ASP A 139 -25.56 5.27 1.88
C ASP A 139 -25.93 3.89 2.45
N ALA A 140 -24.96 2.97 2.51
CA ALA A 140 -25.16 1.63 3.06
C ALA A 140 -25.48 1.67 4.56
N ALA A 141 -24.81 2.51 5.35
CA ALA A 141 -25.08 2.67 6.77
C ALA A 141 -26.45 3.31 7.03
N ALA A 142 -26.82 4.34 6.26
CA ALA A 142 -28.14 4.97 6.36
C ALA A 142 -29.26 3.95 6.05
N ALA A 143 -29.08 3.12 5.02
CA ALA A 143 -29.98 2.03 4.69
C ALA A 143 -30.08 0.99 5.82
N ALA A 144 -28.95 0.65 6.46
CA ALA A 144 -28.92 -0.25 7.62
C ALA A 144 -29.74 0.31 8.78
N VAL A 145 -29.53 1.59 9.14
CA VAL A 145 -30.23 2.25 10.24
C VAL A 145 -31.74 2.25 10.01
N GLU A 146 -32.20 2.62 8.81
CA GLU A 146 -33.62 2.62 8.49
C GLU A 146 -34.22 1.21 8.51
N LYS A 147 -33.56 0.23 7.89
CA LYS A 147 -34.07 -1.15 7.81
C LYS A 147 -34.12 -1.81 9.19
N SER A 148 -33.16 -1.53 10.07
CA SER A 148 -33.09 -2.09 11.43
C SER A 148 -34.29 -1.74 12.34
N LYS A 149 -35.08 -0.71 11.98
CA LYS A 149 -36.32 -0.36 12.70
C LYS A 149 -37.41 -1.42 12.54
N THR A 150 -37.33 -2.23 11.48
CA THR A 150 -38.36 -3.22 11.12
C THR A 150 -37.79 -4.63 10.94
N GLU A 151 -36.48 -4.75 10.74
CA GLU A 151 -35.78 -6.02 10.53
C GLU A 151 -34.94 -6.38 11.76
N ALA A 152 -35.19 -7.57 12.32
CA ALA A 152 -34.47 -8.09 13.47
C ALA A 152 -33.43 -9.14 13.09
N ASP A 153 -33.53 -9.72 11.89
CA ASP A 153 -32.56 -10.69 11.40
C ASP A 153 -31.32 -9.97 10.84
N SER A 154 -30.15 -10.24 11.43
CA SER A 154 -28.88 -9.64 10.99
C SER A 154 -28.52 -10.04 9.56
N ILE A 155 -28.91 -11.24 9.11
CA ILE A 155 -28.63 -11.72 7.74
C ILE A 155 -29.45 -10.90 6.74
N GLU A 156 -30.75 -10.80 6.94
CA GLU A 156 -31.64 -10.04 6.04
C GLU A 156 -31.35 -8.54 6.06
N LEU A 157 -31.00 -7.99 7.23
CA LEU A 157 -30.49 -6.63 7.31
C LEU A 157 -29.24 -6.47 6.45
N PHE A 158 -28.26 -7.37 6.58
CA PHE A 158 -26.98 -7.22 5.88
C PHE A 158 -27.10 -7.47 4.37
N ARG A 159 -28.01 -8.34 3.91
CA ARG A 159 -28.40 -8.43 2.48
C ARG A 159 -28.85 -7.08 1.95
N TYR A 160 -29.68 -6.35 2.72
CA TYR A 160 -30.14 -5.03 2.34
C TYR A 160 -29.00 -3.99 2.31
N VAL A 161 -28.05 -4.08 3.24
CA VAL A 161 -26.84 -3.24 3.27
C VAL A 161 -25.99 -3.45 2.00
N VAL A 162 -25.69 -4.70 1.64
CA VAL A 162 -24.92 -5.03 0.42
C VAL A 162 -25.62 -4.49 -0.83
N LYS A 163 -26.94 -4.68 -0.92
CA LYS A 163 -27.73 -4.14 -2.04
C LYS A 163 -27.61 -2.62 -2.14
N SER A 164 -27.78 -1.91 -1.03
CA SER A 164 -27.69 -0.45 -1.00
C SER A 164 -26.28 0.06 -1.33
N ALA A 165 -25.23 -0.64 -0.86
CA ALA A 165 -23.85 -0.34 -1.19
C ALA A 165 -23.59 -0.47 -2.70
N LYS A 166 -24.07 -1.53 -3.35
CA LYS A 166 -23.98 -1.72 -4.81
C LYS A 166 -24.72 -0.63 -5.59
N GLU A 167 -25.92 -0.28 -5.16
CA GLU A 167 -26.69 0.81 -5.78
C GLU A 167 -25.95 2.16 -5.63
N SER A 168 -25.35 2.44 -4.47
CA SER A 168 -24.53 3.64 -4.26
C SER A 168 -23.29 3.65 -5.14
N LEU A 169 -22.57 2.52 -5.21
CA LEU A 169 -21.40 2.36 -6.06
C LEU A 169 -21.71 2.65 -7.53
N SER A 170 -22.82 2.13 -8.06
CA SER A 170 -23.23 2.39 -9.44
C SER A 170 -23.51 3.88 -9.75
N ARG A 171 -23.78 4.70 -8.73
CA ARG A 171 -24.00 6.15 -8.86
C ARG A 171 -22.72 6.97 -8.71
N THR A 172 -21.60 6.36 -8.32
CA THR A 172 -20.32 7.09 -8.16
C THR A 172 -19.88 7.86 -9.42
N PRO A 173 -20.09 7.36 -10.66
CA PRO A 173 -19.77 8.13 -11.87
C PRO A 173 -20.65 9.38 -12.05
N ASP A 174 -21.87 9.40 -11.51
CA ASP A 174 -22.72 10.59 -11.58
C ASP A 174 -22.30 11.69 -10.60
N LEU A 175 -21.48 11.33 -9.60
CA LEU A 175 -21.00 12.23 -8.54
C LEU A 175 -19.59 12.77 -8.82
N LEU A 176 -18.76 12.02 -9.55
CA LEU A 176 -17.40 12.40 -9.90
C LEU A 176 -17.18 12.41 -11.41
N PRO A 177 -16.94 13.59 -12.03
CA PRO A 177 -16.73 13.70 -13.47
C PRO A 177 -15.62 12.80 -14.02
N VAL A 178 -14.51 12.64 -13.29
CA VAL A 178 -13.36 11.81 -13.72
C VAL A 178 -13.74 10.33 -13.87
N LEU A 179 -14.60 9.81 -12.99
CA LEU A 179 -15.11 8.44 -13.08
C LEU A 179 -16.01 8.28 -14.30
N LYS A 180 -16.83 9.30 -14.59
CA LYS A 180 -17.73 9.34 -15.75
C LYS A 180 -16.99 9.39 -17.09
N GLU A 181 -15.90 10.14 -17.15
CA GLU A 181 -15.06 10.28 -18.34
C GLU A 181 -14.43 8.95 -18.75
N VAL A 182 -13.93 8.19 -17.77
CA VAL A 182 -13.31 6.87 -17.98
C VAL A 182 -14.34 5.73 -18.01
N GLY A 183 -15.56 5.96 -17.51
CA GLY A 183 -16.66 4.98 -17.54
C GLY A 183 -16.54 3.87 -16.49
N VAL A 184 -15.86 4.14 -15.38
CA VAL A 184 -15.65 3.19 -14.27
C VAL A 184 -16.27 3.70 -12.97
N VAL A 185 -16.51 2.80 -12.02
CA VAL A 185 -16.96 3.16 -10.66
C VAL A 185 -15.77 3.44 -9.74
N ASP A 186 -16.03 4.03 -8.57
CA ASP A 186 -14.98 4.28 -7.57
C ASP A 186 -14.31 2.98 -7.08
N SER A 187 -12.99 2.90 -7.20
CA SER A 187 -12.21 1.71 -6.82
C SER A 187 -12.27 1.44 -5.32
N GLY A 188 -12.21 2.47 -4.48
CA GLY A 188 -12.35 2.32 -3.02
C GLY A 188 -13.75 1.83 -2.62
N GLY A 189 -14.79 2.37 -3.24
CA GLY A 189 -16.17 1.94 -3.08
C GLY A 189 -16.39 0.49 -3.52
N GLN A 190 -15.81 0.08 -4.65
CA GLN A 190 -15.82 -1.32 -5.10
C GLN A 190 -15.12 -2.22 -4.08
N GLY A 191 -13.96 -1.79 -3.54
CA GLY A 191 -13.28 -2.51 -2.48
C GLY A 191 -14.16 -2.71 -1.24
N LEU A 192 -14.87 -1.68 -0.80
CA LEU A 192 -15.79 -1.78 0.33
C LEU A 192 -16.98 -2.72 0.05
N VAL A 193 -17.57 -2.64 -1.15
CA VAL A 193 -18.64 -3.56 -1.57
C VAL A 193 -18.16 -5.00 -1.55
N THR A 194 -16.94 -5.24 -2.04
CA THR A 194 -16.30 -6.56 -2.02
C THR A 194 -16.17 -7.06 -0.58
N VAL A 195 -15.70 -6.24 0.37
CA VAL A 195 -15.67 -6.63 1.79
C VAL A 195 -17.06 -7.02 2.31
N TYR A 196 -18.10 -6.24 1.99
CA TYR A 196 -19.47 -6.55 2.41
C TYR A 196 -20.05 -7.81 1.75
N GLU A 197 -19.71 -8.12 0.50
CA GLU A 197 -20.07 -9.40 -0.11
C GLU A 197 -19.45 -10.58 0.63
N GLY A 198 -18.18 -10.46 1.02
CA GLY A 198 -17.50 -11.46 1.84
C GLY A 198 -18.15 -11.67 3.20
N PHE A 199 -18.56 -10.58 3.86
CA PHE A 199 -19.29 -10.65 5.12
C PHE A 199 -20.65 -11.33 4.95
N LEU A 200 -21.37 -11.02 3.87
CA LEU A 200 -22.66 -11.64 3.60
C LEU A 200 -22.53 -13.14 3.31
N ALA A 201 -21.56 -13.54 2.49
CA ALA A 201 -21.31 -14.96 2.18
C ALA A 201 -21.00 -15.77 3.46
N ALA A 202 -20.21 -15.21 4.38
CA ALA A 202 -19.95 -15.86 5.67
C ALA A 202 -21.22 -16.00 6.53
N LEU A 203 -22.16 -15.05 6.45
CA LEU A 203 -23.42 -15.09 7.17
C LEU A 203 -24.42 -16.09 6.59
N THR A 204 -24.45 -16.23 5.27
CA THR A 204 -25.46 -17.04 4.56
C THR A 204 -24.98 -18.45 4.23
N GLY A 205 -23.66 -18.66 4.20
CA GLY A 205 -23.04 -19.86 3.65
C GLY A 205 -23.19 -19.99 2.13
N GLU A 206 -23.62 -18.93 1.44
CA GLU A 206 -23.71 -18.88 -0.01
C GLU A 206 -22.31 -18.71 -0.63
N GLU A 207 -22.14 -19.26 -1.83
CA GLU A 207 -20.91 -19.04 -2.60
C GLU A 207 -20.76 -17.55 -2.93
N LEU A 208 -19.52 -17.07 -2.88
CA LEU A 208 -19.18 -15.73 -3.34
C LEU A 208 -19.49 -15.59 -4.84
N PRO A 209 -19.82 -14.38 -5.31
CA PRO A 209 -20.00 -14.13 -6.73
C PRO A 209 -18.77 -14.66 -7.50
N ALA A 210 -19.00 -15.47 -8.54
CA ALA A 210 -17.94 -15.95 -9.42
C ALA A 210 -17.16 -14.76 -9.99
N GLU A 211 -15.85 -14.93 -10.17
CA GLU A 211 -14.94 -13.93 -10.72
C GLU A 211 -15.57 -13.17 -11.89
N VAL A 212 -15.46 -11.83 -11.88
CA VAL A 212 -15.76 -11.02 -13.06
C VAL A 212 -14.65 -11.29 -14.07
N GLN A 213 -14.81 -12.33 -14.89
CA GLN A 213 -13.89 -12.65 -15.97
C GLN A 213 -13.87 -11.51 -16.98
N HIS A 214 -12.76 -10.78 -17.05
CA HIS A 214 -12.34 -10.04 -18.23
C HIS A 214 -10.95 -10.55 -18.63
N GLY A 215 -10.88 -11.16 -19.82
CA GLY A 215 -9.66 -11.32 -20.63
C GLY A 215 -8.51 -12.12 -20.03
N LYS A 216 -8.29 -13.33 -20.55
CA LYS A 216 -7.06 -14.10 -20.33
C LYS A 216 -5.82 -13.25 -20.57
N MET A 217 -4.97 -13.10 -19.56
CA MET A 217 -3.53 -13.06 -19.76
C MET A 217 -2.82 -13.63 -18.53
N GLU A 218 -2.33 -14.86 -18.69
CA GLU A 218 -1.26 -15.42 -17.90
C GLU A 218 -0.02 -14.56 -18.13
N ASN A 219 0.41 -13.84 -17.10
CA ASN A 219 1.80 -13.61 -16.68
C ASN A 219 1.84 -12.47 -15.65
N LEU A 220 2.76 -12.59 -14.70
CA LEU A 220 3.13 -11.63 -13.65
C LEU A 220 2.23 -11.63 -12.39
N VAL A 221 2.37 -12.70 -11.59
CA VAL A 221 2.28 -12.65 -10.12
C VAL A 221 3.41 -13.49 -9.56
N SER A 222 4.64 -12.97 -9.63
CA SER A 222 5.79 -13.64 -9.02
C SER A 222 6.86 -12.60 -8.67
N ALA A 223 6.65 -11.86 -7.58
CA ALA A 223 7.73 -11.15 -6.90
C ALA A 223 7.37 -10.63 -5.48
N GLU A 224 6.10 -10.30 -5.18
CA GLU A 224 5.84 -9.41 -4.03
C GLU A 224 5.31 -10.05 -2.74
N HIS A 225 4.92 -11.33 -2.75
CA HIS A 225 4.35 -11.96 -1.55
C HIS A 225 5.38 -12.54 -0.54
N HIS A 226 6.69 -12.51 -0.84
CA HIS A 226 7.69 -13.22 -0.03
C HIS A 226 8.80 -12.35 0.60
N LYS A 227 8.72 -11.01 0.53
CA LYS A 227 9.67 -10.14 1.27
C LYS A 227 9.25 -9.79 2.71
N GLN A 228 8.04 -10.13 3.16
CA GLN A 228 7.47 -9.58 4.41
C GLN A 228 7.25 -10.60 5.53
N ALA A 229 7.73 -11.84 5.40
CA ALA A 229 7.62 -12.85 6.46
C ALA A 229 8.93 -13.10 7.25
N GLN A 230 10.03 -12.40 6.93
CA GLN A 230 11.34 -12.65 7.56
C GLN A 230 11.71 -11.69 8.71
N ASP A 231 10.97 -10.61 8.96
CA ASP A 231 11.38 -9.58 9.94
C ASP A 231 10.85 -9.76 11.37
N PHE A 232 10.42 -10.95 11.77
CA PHE A 232 9.94 -11.19 13.14
C PHE A 232 10.53 -12.45 13.78
N LEU A 233 11.82 -12.41 14.11
CA LEU A 233 12.39 -13.29 15.13
C LEU A 233 13.29 -12.48 16.08
N ASP A 234 12.96 -12.53 17.36
CA ASP A 234 13.83 -12.05 18.42
C ASP A 234 15.08 -12.94 18.46
N THR A 235 16.28 -12.35 18.54
CA THR A 235 17.58 -13.08 18.42
C THR A 235 17.77 -14.22 19.44
N ALA A 236 16.91 -14.30 20.46
CA ALA A 236 16.93 -15.35 21.48
C ALA A 236 16.32 -16.69 21.04
N ASP A 237 15.57 -16.74 19.92
CA ASP A 237 14.77 -17.93 19.53
C ASP A 237 15.17 -18.59 18.19
N ILE A 238 16.24 -18.15 17.51
CA ILE A 238 16.69 -18.74 16.23
C ILE A 238 17.42 -20.08 16.48
N THR A 239 16.70 -21.19 16.36
CA THR A 239 17.28 -22.55 16.47
C THR A 239 18.01 -22.97 15.18
N TYR A 240 17.46 -22.66 14.01
CA TYR A 240 18.05 -22.98 12.70
C TYR A 240 18.46 -21.70 11.96
N GLY A 241 19.71 -21.62 11.50
CA GLY A 241 20.34 -20.38 11.04
C GLY A 241 20.02 -19.95 9.60
N TYR A 242 19.55 -20.86 8.75
CA TYR A 242 19.31 -20.56 7.33
C TYR A 242 17.84 -20.69 6.95
N CYS A 243 17.29 -19.66 6.32
CA CYS A 243 16.04 -19.76 5.58
C CYS A 243 16.35 -20.31 4.19
N THR A 244 15.80 -21.48 3.86
CA THR A 244 16.03 -22.19 2.61
C THR A 244 14.74 -22.29 1.83
N GLU A 245 14.71 -21.66 0.66
CA GLU A 245 13.59 -21.69 -0.27
C GLU A 245 14.06 -22.26 -1.60
N PHE A 246 13.31 -23.20 -2.18
CA PHE A 246 13.57 -23.68 -3.53
C PHE A 246 12.32 -24.35 -4.11
N MET A 247 12.35 -24.58 -5.42
CA MET A 247 11.33 -25.36 -6.13
C MET A 247 11.99 -26.57 -6.79
N VAL A 248 11.27 -27.69 -6.85
CA VAL A 248 11.68 -28.89 -7.58
C VAL A 248 10.74 -29.04 -8.76
N LYS A 249 11.23 -28.81 -9.98
CA LYS A 249 10.48 -29.12 -11.20
C LYS A 249 10.53 -30.61 -11.43
N PHE A 250 9.39 -31.28 -11.45
CA PHE A 250 9.32 -32.73 -11.57
C PHE A 250 9.86 -33.21 -12.92
N GLU A 251 10.57 -34.33 -12.88
CA GLU A 251 11.13 -34.98 -14.06
C GLU A 251 10.55 -36.40 -14.13
N ALA A 252 9.97 -36.76 -15.29
CA ALA A 252 9.17 -37.97 -15.43
C ALA A 252 9.96 -39.28 -15.21
N ASP A 253 11.26 -39.28 -15.51
CA ASP A 253 12.19 -40.37 -15.24
C ASP A 253 12.47 -40.51 -13.74
N LYS A 254 12.68 -39.40 -13.02
CA LYS A 254 12.87 -39.40 -11.57
C LYS A 254 11.63 -39.79 -10.79
N LEU A 255 10.45 -39.33 -11.21
CA LEU A 255 9.18 -39.71 -10.59
C LEU A 255 8.83 -41.20 -10.80
N GLN A 256 9.36 -41.84 -11.84
CA GLN A 256 9.21 -43.29 -12.03
C GLN A 256 10.04 -44.09 -11.01
N GLU A 257 11.23 -43.60 -10.65
CA GLU A 257 12.10 -44.22 -9.63
C GLU A 257 11.67 -43.84 -8.21
N HIS A 258 11.19 -42.61 -8.02
CA HIS A 258 10.75 -42.04 -6.75
C HIS A 258 9.41 -41.33 -6.92
N PRO A 259 8.28 -42.04 -6.81
CA PRO A 259 6.95 -41.43 -6.87
C PRO A 259 6.81 -40.35 -5.80
N PHE A 260 6.37 -39.16 -6.20
CA PHE A 260 6.18 -38.05 -5.28
C PHE A 260 4.88 -38.23 -4.50
N ASP A 261 4.99 -38.20 -3.16
CA ASP A 261 3.88 -38.16 -2.22
C ASP A 261 4.11 -36.97 -1.29
N GLU A 262 3.21 -35.98 -1.33
CA GLU A 262 3.38 -34.74 -0.59
C GLU A 262 3.41 -34.95 0.93
N GLN A 263 2.62 -35.90 1.44
CA GLN A 263 2.55 -36.17 2.87
C GLN A 263 3.86 -36.80 3.36
N ALA A 264 4.35 -37.83 2.67
CA ALA A 264 5.64 -38.46 2.99
C ALA A 264 6.81 -37.47 2.84
N TYR A 265 6.75 -36.60 1.85
CA TYR A 265 7.76 -35.57 1.62
C TYR A 265 7.78 -34.52 2.74
N ARG A 266 6.60 -34.06 3.20
CA ARG A 266 6.47 -33.16 4.36
C ARG A 266 6.98 -33.80 5.64
N GLU A 267 6.65 -35.08 5.88
CA GLU A 267 7.09 -35.81 7.08
C GLU A 267 8.62 -35.94 7.13
N GLU A 268 9.28 -36.23 6.00
CA GLU A 268 10.74 -36.33 5.92
C GLU A 268 11.42 -34.98 6.14
N LEU A 269 10.90 -33.89 5.56
CA LEU A 269 11.48 -32.57 5.72
C LEU A 269 11.24 -31.96 7.12
N ASN A 270 10.15 -32.32 7.79
CA ASN A 270 9.87 -31.89 9.16
C ASN A 270 10.95 -32.36 10.15
N GLY A 271 11.68 -33.44 9.84
CA GLY A 271 12.81 -33.90 10.65
C GLY A 271 14.10 -33.09 10.47
N ARG A 272 14.14 -32.17 9.50
CA ARG A 272 15.37 -31.49 9.03
C ARG A 272 15.39 -29.98 9.29
N GLY A 273 14.37 -29.46 9.97
CA GLY A 273 14.22 -28.02 10.25
C GLY A 273 12.91 -27.68 10.94
N ASP A 274 12.60 -26.38 11.02
CA ASP A 274 11.29 -25.87 11.45
C ASP A 274 10.64 -25.01 10.35
N SER A 275 9.42 -24.55 10.63
CA SER A 275 8.68 -23.63 9.74
C SER A 275 8.50 -24.16 8.31
N LEU A 276 8.34 -25.48 8.18
CA LEU A 276 8.22 -26.15 6.90
C LEU A 276 6.91 -25.78 6.19
N LEU A 277 7.04 -25.21 5.01
CA LEU A 277 5.97 -25.05 4.03
C LEU A 277 6.33 -25.85 2.79
N VAL A 278 5.48 -26.80 2.42
CA VAL A 278 5.53 -27.51 1.15
C VAL A 278 4.25 -27.20 0.41
N VAL A 279 4.35 -26.82 -0.86
CA VAL A 279 3.21 -26.63 -1.74
C VAL A 279 3.53 -27.36 -3.04
N ALA A 280 2.78 -28.42 -3.33
CA ALA A 280 2.94 -29.19 -4.56
C ALA A 280 1.80 -28.90 -5.55
N ASP A 281 2.15 -28.89 -6.82
CA ASP A 281 1.24 -28.90 -7.97
C ASP A 281 1.64 -30.06 -8.90
N GLU A 282 0.98 -30.23 -10.05
CA GLU A 282 1.21 -31.36 -10.98
C GLU A 282 2.66 -31.42 -11.52
N ASP A 283 3.31 -30.26 -11.72
CA ASP A 283 4.62 -30.16 -12.37
C ASP A 283 5.77 -29.73 -11.43
N VAL A 284 5.46 -29.28 -10.22
CA VAL A 284 6.46 -28.66 -9.33
C VAL A 284 6.08 -28.79 -7.86
N VAL A 285 7.09 -28.87 -6.98
CA VAL A 285 6.92 -28.66 -5.53
C VAL A 285 7.77 -27.50 -5.06
N LYS A 286 7.16 -26.56 -4.34
CA LYS A 286 7.83 -25.45 -3.66
C LYS A 286 8.05 -25.79 -2.19
N VAL A 287 9.25 -25.50 -1.69
CA VAL A 287 9.67 -25.75 -0.32
C VAL A 287 10.20 -24.45 0.30
N HIS A 288 9.74 -24.13 1.51
CA HIS A 288 10.35 -23.17 2.42
C HIS A 288 10.60 -23.91 3.74
N ILE A 289 11.83 -23.86 4.25
CA ILE A 289 12.20 -24.49 5.52
C ILE A 289 13.32 -23.68 6.18
N HIS A 290 13.26 -23.54 7.51
CA HIS A 290 14.41 -23.06 8.28
C HIS A 290 15.24 -24.26 8.72
N THR A 291 16.49 -24.33 8.28
CA THR A 291 17.39 -25.47 8.54
C THR A 291 18.82 -25.00 8.77
N GLU A 292 19.64 -25.78 9.46
CA GLU A 292 21.08 -25.48 9.61
C GLU A 292 21.87 -26.04 8.43
N TYR A 293 21.34 -27.04 7.73
CA TYR A 293 22.02 -27.71 6.60
C TYR A 293 21.14 -27.69 5.34
N PRO A 294 21.01 -26.53 4.66
CA PRO A 294 20.21 -26.37 3.44
C PRO A 294 20.49 -27.45 2.37
N GLY A 295 21.76 -27.83 2.23
CA GLY A 295 22.20 -28.84 1.26
C GLY A 295 21.56 -30.21 1.45
N GLU A 296 21.23 -30.62 2.69
CA GLU A 296 20.59 -31.91 2.93
C GLU A 296 19.15 -31.94 2.42
N VAL A 297 18.40 -30.86 2.69
CA VAL A 297 17.02 -30.70 2.24
C VAL A 297 16.99 -30.68 0.71
N MET A 298 17.85 -29.87 0.09
CA MET A 298 17.95 -29.75 -1.36
C MET A 298 18.38 -31.06 -2.05
N THR A 299 19.30 -31.80 -1.44
CA THR A 299 19.76 -33.09 -1.99
C THR A 299 18.64 -34.13 -1.97
N TYR A 300 17.89 -34.20 -0.87
CA TYR A 300 16.71 -35.06 -0.80
C TYR A 300 15.69 -34.69 -1.89
N SER A 301 15.43 -33.40 -2.05
CA SER A 301 14.48 -32.87 -3.02
C SER A 301 14.86 -33.12 -4.49
N GLN A 302 16.15 -33.25 -4.81
CA GLN A 302 16.62 -33.59 -6.18
C GLN A 302 16.22 -34.98 -6.66
N ALA A 303 15.82 -35.89 -5.76
CA ALA A 303 15.37 -37.22 -6.12
C ALA A 303 14.08 -37.20 -6.96
N PHE A 304 13.31 -36.11 -6.92
CA PHE A 304 12.02 -35.98 -7.60
C PHE A 304 12.07 -35.12 -8.87
N GLY A 305 13.18 -34.40 -9.10
CA GLY A 305 13.28 -33.45 -10.21
C GLY A 305 14.52 -32.55 -10.16
N SER A 306 14.53 -31.49 -10.97
CA SER A 306 15.59 -30.47 -10.96
C SER A 306 15.24 -29.32 -10.01
N LEU A 307 16.24 -28.83 -9.27
CA LEU A 307 16.06 -27.65 -8.43
C LEU A 307 16.06 -26.38 -9.28
N ILE A 308 15.03 -25.56 -9.10
CA ILE A 308 14.88 -24.24 -9.71
C ILE A 308 14.54 -23.23 -8.61
N ASN A 309 14.81 -21.95 -8.88
CA ASN A 309 14.46 -20.82 -8.00
C ASN A 309 14.95 -21.01 -6.55
N MET A 310 16.23 -21.36 -6.38
CA MET A 310 16.85 -21.62 -5.09
C MET A 310 17.31 -20.31 -4.43
N LYS A 311 17.00 -20.16 -3.15
CA LYS A 311 17.41 -19.04 -2.30
C LYS A 311 17.80 -19.59 -0.93
N ILE A 312 18.98 -19.23 -0.45
CA ILE A 312 19.46 -19.58 0.89
C ILE A 312 19.91 -18.29 1.55
N GLU A 313 19.29 -17.95 2.67
CA GLU A 313 19.59 -16.73 3.41
C GLU A 313 20.04 -17.06 4.83
N ASN A 314 21.14 -16.45 5.26
CA ASN A 314 21.60 -16.54 6.64
C ASN A 314 20.83 -15.54 7.50
N MET A 315 19.84 -16.03 8.25
CA MET A 315 18.98 -15.19 9.09
C MET A 315 19.78 -14.50 10.22
N ARG A 316 20.93 -15.07 10.63
CA ARG A 316 21.81 -14.47 11.63
C ARG A 316 22.57 -13.26 11.09
N GLU A 317 22.90 -13.23 9.80
CA GLU A 317 23.60 -12.10 9.16
C GLU A 317 22.65 -10.95 8.80
N GLN A 318 21.42 -11.25 8.35
CA GLN A 318 20.38 -10.23 8.17
C GLN A 318 20.10 -9.48 9.49
N HIS A 319 20.02 -10.20 10.61
CA HIS A 319 19.88 -9.56 11.92
C HIS A 319 21.17 -8.89 12.43
N ALA A 320 22.37 -9.41 12.13
CA ALA A 320 23.62 -8.76 12.52
C ALA A 320 23.80 -7.39 11.85
N ALA A 321 23.26 -7.19 10.64
CA ALA A 321 23.20 -5.87 9.99
C ALA A 321 22.18 -4.92 10.66
N ILE A 322 21.12 -5.44 11.29
CA ILE A 322 20.07 -4.68 12.01
C ILE A 322 20.50 -4.39 13.47
N VAL A 323 21.32 -5.24 14.09
CA VAL A 323 21.75 -5.16 15.50
C VAL A 323 23.19 -4.64 15.66
N GLY A 324 23.96 -4.58 14.57
CA GLY A 324 25.33 -4.10 14.52
C GLY A 324 25.46 -2.59 14.72
N LYS A 325 25.62 -2.19 15.99
CA LYS A 325 25.81 -0.84 16.57
C LYS A 325 24.52 -0.15 17.07
N LYS A 326 23.92 -0.73 18.11
CA LYS A 326 23.31 0.09 19.18
C LYS A 326 24.42 0.75 20.01
N GLU A 327 25.12 1.73 19.44
CA GLU A 327 25.48 2.88 20.25
C GLU A 327 24.15 3.56 20.62
N LYS A 328 23.91 3.86 21.90
CA LYS A 328 22.79 4.73 22.26
C LYS A 328 23.05 6.06 21.56
N LYS A 329 22.46 6.27 20.38
CA LYS A 329 22.44 7.59 19.75
C LYS A 329 21.83 8.54 20.77
N GLU A 330 22.56 9.62 21.07
CA GLU A 330 21.98 10.70 21.86
C GLU A 330 20.69 11.17 21.16
N ARG A 331 19.67 11.46 21.95
CA ARG A 331 18.37 11.88 21.44
C ARG A 331 18.56 13.25 20.78
N ASN A 332 18.21 13.35 19.51
CA ASN A 332 18.34 14.60 18.76
C ASN A 332 17.20 15.56 19.13
N GLN A 333 17.44 16.87 19.01
CA GLN A 333 16.36 17.85 19.19
C GLN A 333 15.34 17.76 18.04
N HIS A 334 15.85 17.59 16.82
CA HIS A 334 15.05 17.51 15.59
C HIS A 334 15.48 16.31 14.78
N ALA A 335 14.54 15.68 14.08
CA ALA A 335 14.82 14.73 13.02
C ALA A 335 13.82 14.85 11.86
N ILE A 336 14.30 14.55 10.66
CA ILE A 336 13.49 14.44 9.45
C ILE A 336 13.32 12.96 9.08
N VAL A 337 12.06 12.54 8.95
CA VAL A 337 11.65 11.27 8.35
C VAL A 337 11.06 11.60 7.00
N THR A 338 11.53 10.95 5.94
CA THR A 338 11.01 11.16 4.59
C THR A 338 10.73 9.85 3.90
N VAL A 339 9.80 9.87 2.96
CA VAL A 339 9.51 8.71 2.11
C VAL A 339 10.04 8.98 0.71
N ALA A 340 10.85 8.05 0.21
CA ALA A 340 11.39 8.11 -1.14
C ALA A 340 11.59 6.69 -1.70
N MET A 341 11.66 6.61 -3.02
CA MET A 341 11.94 5.37 -3.74
C MET A 341 13.05 5.64 -4.76
N GLY A 342 14.01 4.72 -4.83
CA GLY A 342 15.24 4.87 -5.61
C GLY A 342 16.44 5.24 -4.73
N GLU A 343 17.56 4.55 -4.93
CA GLU A 343 18.78 4.74 -4.12
C GLU A 343 19.39 6.13 -4.31
N GLY A 344 19.27 6.72 -5.51
CA GLY A 344 19.75 8.07 -5.80
C GLY A 344 18.91 9.15 -5.10
N VAL A 345 17.58 9.03 -5.18
CA VAL A 345 16.66 9.95 -4.46
C VAL A 345 16.86 9.86 -2.95
N LYS A 346 17.06 8.65 -2.43
CA LYS A 346 17.40 8.43 -1.02
C LYS A 346 18.71 9.13 -0.65
N ALA A 347 19.76 8.97 -1.44
CA ALA A 347 21.05 9.62 -1.20
C ALA A 347 20.93 11.15 -1.25
N LEU A 348 20.11 11.72 -2.15
CA LEU A 348 19.82 13.15 -2.19
C LEU A 348 19.19 13.62 -0.88
N PHE A 349 18.13 12.96 -0.39
CA PHE A 349 17.50 13.32 0.88
C PHE A 349 18.46 13.21 2.08
N GLU A 350 19.26 12.14 2.14
CA GLU A 350 20.26 11.96 3.19
C GLU A 350 21.32 13.07 3.14
N SER A 351 21.75 13.48 1.94
CA SER A 351 22.71 14.58 1.76
C SER A 351 22.16 15.94 2.19
N LEU A 352 20.84 16.14 2.05
CA LEU A 352 20.12 17.32 2.50
C LEU A 352 19.77 17.29 4.00
N GLY A 353 20.11 16.22 4.71
CA GLY A 353 19.95 16.12 6.17
C GLY A 353 18.77 15.29 6.65
N ALA A 354 18.12 14.48 5.80
CA ALA A 354 17.13 13.51 6.25
C ALA A 354 17.76 12.44 7.16
N ASN A 355 17.11 12.13 8.29
CA ASN A 355 17.65 11.18 9.27
C ASN A 355 17.19 9.74 9.02
N VAL A 356 15.96 9.58 8.52
CA VAL A 356 15.38 8.28 8.17
C VAL A 356 14.66 8.43 6.83
N VAL A 357 15.08 7.63 5.84
CA VAL A 357 14.40 7.51 4.56
C VAL A 357 13.68 6.18 4.53
N ILE A 358 12.35 6.22 4.58
CA ILE A 358 11.51 5.03 4.40
C ILE A 358 11.41 4.74 2.91
N SER A 359 11.66 3.50 2.52
CA SER A 359 11.40 3.08 1.15
C SER A 359 9.90 3.11 0.89
N GLY A 360 9.47 3.96 -0.04
CA GLY A 360 8.07 4.02 -0.44
C GLY A 360 7.83 5.02 -1.57
N GLY A 361 6.72 4.83 -2.29
CA GLY A 361 6.41 5.58 -3.50
C GLY A 361 5.01 5.30 -4.01
N GLN A 362 4.75 5.54 -5.30
CA GLN A 362 3.41 5.42 -5.89
C GLN A 362 2.83 4.01 -5.86
N THR A 363 3.66 2.98 -5.98
CA THR A 363 3.24 1.57 -6.00
C THR A 363 3.39 0.89 -4.64
N MET A 364 4.12 1.51 -3.72
CA MET A 364 4.51 0.94 -2.43
C MET A 364 4.40 2.00 -1.34
N ASN A 365 3.16 2.31 -0.94
CA ASN A 365 2.95 3.23 0.18
C ASN A 365 3.33 2.54 1.50
N PRO A 366 4.15 3.18 2.36
CA PRO A 366 4.42 2.67 3.68
C PRO A 366 3.14 2.67 4.51
N SER A 367 3.05 1.70 5.42
CA SER A 367 1.96 1.62 6.38
C SER A 367 2.10 2.65 7.49
N THR A 368 1.02 2.91 8.22
CA THR A 368 1.08 3.66 9.48
C THR A 368 2.10 3.07 10.45
N GLN A 369 2.25 1.74 10.51
CA GLN A 369 3.25 1.09 11.35
C GLN A 369 4.67 1.43 10.90
N ASP A 370 4.97 1.33 9.60
CA ASP A 370 6.30 1.64 9.04
C ASP A 370 6.72 3.08 9.38
N ILE A 371 5.79 4.03 9.26
CA ILE A 371 6.03 5.44 9.62
C ILE A 371 6.22 5.60 11.13
N THR A 372 5.42 4.91 11.95
CA THR A 372 5.54 4.95 13.42
C THR A 372 6.91 4.41 13.88
N ASP A 373 7.40 3.35 13.25
CA ASP A 373 8.70 2.78 13.58
C ASP A 373 9.85 3.65 13.09
N ALA A 374 9.67 4.36 11.97
CA ALA A 374 10.62 5.37 11.51
C ALA A 374 10.71 6.57 12.47
N ILE A 375 9.58 7.05 13.02
CA ILE A 375 9.55 8.12 14.05
C ILE A 375 10.38 7.69 15.27
N LYS A 376 10.18 6.46 15.76
CA LYS A 376 10.95 5.91 16.90
C LYS A 376 12.43 5.76 16.56
N THR A 377 12.74 5.28 15.36
CA THR A 377 14.12 5.07 14.88
C THR A 377 14.87 6.40 14.75
N ALA A 378 14.18 7.47 14.36
CA ALA A 378 14.74 8.81 14.27
C ALA A 378 15.25 9.34 15.62
N ASN A 379 14.66 8.87 16.73
CA ASN A 379 15.09 9.14 18.11
C ASN A 379 15.32 10.64 18.38
N ALA A 380 14.27 11.44 18.19
CA ALA A 380 14.29 12.88 18.41
C ALA A 380 13.13 13.39 19.27
N ASP A 381 13.27 14.60 19.81
CA ASP A 381 12.19 15.29 20.53
C ASP A 381 11.08 15.74 19.56
N SER A 382 11.48 16.33 18.42
CA SER A 382 10.60 16.74 17.33
C SER A 382 10.93 16.01 16.04
N VAL A 383 9.92 15.46 15.38
CA VAL A 383 10.08 14.73 14.12
C VAL A 383 9.25 15.39 13.02
N TYR A 384 9.87 15.69 11.88
CA TYR A 384 9.21 16.21 10.70
C TYR A 384 9.05 15.10 9.67
N ILE A 385 7.84 14.87 9.19
CA ILE A 385 7.55 13.86 8.18
C ILE A 385 7.33 14.55 6.84
N LEU A 386 8.09 14.12 5.83
CA LEU A 386 7.97 14.52 4.42
C LEU A 386 7.41 13.34 3.61
N PRO A 387 6.07 13.25 3.40
CA PRO A 387 5.44 12.10 2.75
C PRO A 387 5.82 11.95 1.28
N ASN A 388 6.08 13.04 0.57
CA ASN A 388 6.44 13.12 -0.85
C ASN A 388 5.49 12.39 -1.81
N ASN A 389 4.31 12.01 -1.32
CA ASN A 389 3.24 11.38 -2.07
C ASN A 389 1.91 11.70 -1.34
N LYS A 390 0.92 12.18 -2.10
CA LYS A 390 -0.43 12.49 -1.60
C LYS A 390 -1.11 11.30 -0.89
N ASN A 391 -0.82 10.07 -1.29
CA ASN A 391 -1.41 8.84 -0.74
C ASN A 391 -0.81 8.45 0.62
N ILE A 392 0.31 9.06 1.02
CA ILE A 392 1.02 8.77 2.27
C ILE A 392 0.65 9.77 3.36
N ILE A 393 0.20 10.99 3.00
CA ILE A 393 -0.13 12.07 3.94
C ILE A 393 -1.08 11.58 5.04
N MET A 394 -2.16 10.90 4.69
CA MET A 394 -3.13 10.40 5.67
C MET A 394 -2.52 9.35 6.62
N ALA A 395 -1.65 8.47 6.13
CA ALA A 395 -0.96 7.49 6.96
C ALA A 395 0.07 8.17 7.90
N ALA A 396 0.75 9.21 7.42
CA ALA A 396 1.67 10.03 8.20
C ALA A 396 0.95 10.82 9.30
N GLU A 397 -0.19 11.43 9.00
CA GLU A 397 -1.04 12.12 9.99
C GLU A 397 -1.54 11.15 11.06
N GLN A 398 -1.90 9.94 10.66
CA GLN A 398 -2.30 8.89 11.59
C GLN A 398 -1.15 8.45 12.49
N ALA A 399 0.05 8.24 11.94
CA ALA A 399 1.24 7.92 12.72
C ALA A 399 1.60 9.04 13.70
N ALA A 400 1.51 10.30 13.26
CA ALA A 400 1.75 11.48 14.09
C ALA A 400 0.79 11.58 15.29
N GLN A 401 -0.49 11.24 15.10
CA GLN A 401 -1.48 11.21 16.20
C GLN A 401 -1.22 10.10 17.23
N MET A 402 -0.46 9.08 16.84
CA MET A 402 -0.16 7.91 17.68
C MET A 402 1.22 7.98 18.34
N ALA A 403 2.08 8.86 17.85
CA ALA A 403 3.42 9.07 18.38
C ALA A 403 3.39 9.70 19.78
N GLU A 404 4.40 9.39 20.59
CA GLU A 404 4.61 10.05 21.89
C GLU A 404 5.44 11.33 21.72
N GLU A 405 6.22 11.40 20.64
CA GLU A 405 7.07 12.51 20.23
C GLU A 405 6.27 13.69 19.63
N GLN A 406 6.89 14.86 19.52
CA GLN A 406 6.28 16.00 18.82
C GLN A 406 6.44 15.81 17.30
N VAL A 407 5.40 15.30 16.64
CA VAL A 407 5.45 14.97 15.21
C VAL A 407 4.72 16.01 14.34
N PHE A 408 5.40 16.50 13.30
CA PHE A 408 4.88 17.45 12.32
C PHE A 408 4.83 16.82 10.95
N VAL A 409 3.63 16.74 10.36
CA VAL A 409 3.49 16.33 8.95
C VAL A 409 3.56 17.58 8.08
N VAL A 410 4.61 17.67 7.27
CA VAL A 410 4.73 18.68 6.22
C VAL A 410 4.18 18.04 4.95
N PRO A 411 3.04 18.49 4.40
CA PRO A 411 2.22 17.71 3.44
C PRO A 411 2.78 17.76 2.02
N THR A 412 4.04 17.39 1.83
CA THR A 412 4.70 17.28 0.53
C THR A 412 4.06 16.16 -0.29
N LYS A 413 3.79 16.45 -1.57
CA LYS A 413 3.12 15.52 -2.48
C LYS A 413 4.06 14.94 -3.54
N THR A 414 5.24 15.52 -3.69
CA THR A 414 6.25 15.12 -4.65
C THR A 414 7.63 15.19 -4.03
N ILE A 415 8.60 14.51 -4.66
CA ILE A 415 10.01 14.51 -4.26
C ILE A 415 10.61 15.95 -4.32
N PRO A 416 10.41 16.75 -5.38
CA PRO A 416 10.82 18.15 -5.41
C PRO A 416 10.29 18.98 -4.21
N GLN A 417 9.01 18.83 -3.88
CA GLN A 417 8.43 19.52 -2.71
C GLN A 417 9.08 19.08 -1.40
N GLY A 418 9.44 17.79 -1.28
CA GLY A 418 10.22 17.25 -0.17
C GLY A 418 11.57 17.93 -0.02
N MET A 419 12.34 17.96 -1.11
CA MET A 419 13.68 18.56 -1.14
C MET A 419 13.61 20.06 -0.80
N ARG A 420 12.68 20.79 -1.41
CA ARG A 420 12.47 22.22 -1.13
C ARG A 420 12.05 22.49 0.32
N SER A 421 11.17 21.65 0.87
CA SER A 421 10.78 21.75 2.29
C SER A 421 11.98 21.52 3.21
N LEU A 422 12.86 20.59 2.85
CA LEU A 422 14.04 20.25 3.64
C LEU A 422 15.10 21.37 3.62
N LEU A 423 15.27 22.05 2.48
CA LEU A 423 16.17 23.22 2.37
C LEU A 423 15.73 24.40 3.24
N ALA A 424 14.44 24.50 3.57
CA ALA A 424 13.90 25.54 4.46
C ALA A 424 14.03 25.21 5.95
N PHE A 425 14.53 24.02 6.31
CA PHE A 425 14.70 23.61 7.70
C PHE A 425 15.89 24.30 8.37
N ASP A 426 15.68 24.89 9.55
CA ASP A 426 16.73 25.50 10.38
C ASP A 426 16.78 24.81 11.75
N ALA A 427 17.86 24.08 12.02
CA ALA A 427 18.06 23.37 13.29
C ALA A 427 18.06 24.28 14.54
N THR A 428 18.20 25.60 14.38
CA THR A 428 18.19 26.58 15.47
C THR A 428 16.81 27.13 15.79
N GLN A 429 15.83 26.92 14.90
CA GLN A 429 14.46 27.42 15.03
C GLN A 429 13.58 26.51 15.91
N GLN A 430 12.56 27.10 16.54
CA GLN A 430 11.57 26.35 17.32
C GLN A 430 10.75 25.40 16.44
N SER A 431 10.28 24.29 17.02
CA SER A 431 9.75 23.18 16.25
C SER A 431 8.57 23.54 15.34
N ASP A 432 7.59 24.27 15.89
CA ASP A 432 6.41 24.74 15.16
C ASP A 432 6.79 25.74 14.05
N GLY A 433 7.74 26.63 14.34
CA GLY A 433 8.21 27.62 13.37
C GLY A 433 8.91 26.98 12.18
N ASN A 434 9.72 25.95 12.42
CA ASN A 434 10.30 25.12 11.36
C ASN A 434 9.20 24.46 10.52
N ALA A 435 8.20 23.84 11.15
CA ALA A 435 7.13 23.16 10.42
C ALA A 435 6.38 24.12 9.47
N GLU A 436 6.12 25.35 9.90
CA GLU A 436 5.47 26.36 9.03
C GLU A 436 6.39 26.83 7.91
N ALA A 437 7.68 27.12 8.18
CA ALA A 437 8.64 27.50 7.14
C ALA A 437 8.78 26.41 6.06
N MET A 438 8.88 25.15 6.48
CA MET A 438 8.92 24.00 5.58
C MET A 438 7.64 23.88 4.73
N LYS A 439 6.45 24.16 5.31
CA LYS A 439 5.19 24.16 4.57
C LYS A 439 5.10 25.30 3.55
N GLU A 440 5.57 26.50 3.90
CA GLU A 440 5.59 27.65 3.00
C GLU A 440 6.53 27.42 1.81
N ALA A 441 7.63 26.69 2.02
CA ALA A 441 8.57 26.34 0.96
C ALA A 441 7.96 25.46 -0.14
N ILE A 442 6.93 24.66 0.16
CA ILE A 442 6.25 23.78 -0.82
C ILE A 442 5.76 24.57 -2.04
N SER A 443 5.23 25.79 -1.85
CA SER A 443 4.68 26.60 -2.94
C SER A 443 5.74 27.32 -3.76
N GLN A 444 7.02 27.23 -3.38
CA GLN A 444 8.15 27.87 -4.07
C GLN A 444 8.81 26.95 -5.09
N VAL A 445 8.23 25.76 -5.36
CA VAL A 445 8.75 24.83 -6.36
C VAL A 445 7.61 24.31 -7.22
N LYS A 446 7.76 24.41 -8.53
CA LYS A 446 6.89 23.76 -9.50
C LYS A 446 7.38 22.34 -9.69
N SER A 447 6.48 21.36 -9.55
CA SER A 447 6.84 19.95 -9.66
C SER A 447 6.25 19.28 -10.89
N GLY A 448 7.13 18.63 -11.65
CA GLY A 448 6.81 17.89 -12.86
C GLY A 448 7.30 16.45 -12.79
N GLN A 449 6.67 15.57 -13.57
CA GLN A 449 7.03 14.15 -13.65
C GLN A 449 6.79 13.63 -15.06
N VAL A 450 7.65 12.70 -15.51
CA VAL A 450 7.46 11.92 -16.73
C VAL A 450 7.43 10.44 -16.38
N THR A 451 6.44 9.72 -16.90
CA THR A 451 6.30 8.26 -16.76
C THR A 451 5.64 7.69 -18.01
N HIS A 452 5.51 6.37 -18.11
CA HIS A 452 4.84 5.71 -19.22
C HIS A 452 3.37 5.41 -18.89
N ALA A 453 2.53 5.40 -19.92
CA ALA A 453 1.12 5.06 -19.82
C ALA A 453 0.93 3.54 -19.92
N VAL A 454 0.11 2.98 -19.03
CA VAL A 454 -0.17 1.53 -18.98
C VAL A 454 -1.44 1.12 -19.71
N ARG A 455 -2.15 2.07 -20.32
CA ARG A 455 -3.37 1.83 -21.09
C ARG A 455 -3.74 3.02 -21.96
N ASP A 456 -4.60 2.78 -22.93
CA ASP A 456 -5.28 3.80 -23.70
C ASP A 456 -6.30 4.57 -22.84
N THR A 457 -6.26 5.90 -22.87
CA THR A 457 -7.29 6.74 -22.25
C THR A 457 -7.31 8.15 -22.82
N THR A 458 -8.36 8.91 -22.51
CA THR A 458 -8.39 10.36 -22.69
C THR A 458 -8.67 10.99 -21.33
N ILE A 459 -7.76 11.84 -20.87
CA ILE A 459 -7.89 12.55 -19.58
C ILE A 459 -7.48 13.98 -19.80
N GLU A 460 -8.28 14.92 -19.26
CA GLU A 460 -8.01 16.37 -19.36
C GLU A 460 -7.84 16.86 -20.82
N GLY A 461 -8.48 16.15 -21.77
CA GLY A 461 -8.40 16.44 -23.20
C GLY A 461 -7.13 15.94 -23.89
N VAL A 462 -6.23 15.26 -23.18
CA VAL A 462 -5.03 14.61 -23.75
C VAL A 462 -5.38 13.17 -24.11
N SER A 463 -5.21 12.80 -25.38
CA SER A 463 -5.34 11.41 -25.84
C SER A 463 -4.02 10.69 -25.58
N ILE A 464 -4.10 9.60 -24.81
CA ILE A 464 -2.96 8.81 -24.34
C ILE A 464 -3.11 7.40 -24.87
N LYS A 465 -2.04 6.83 -25.43
CA LYS A 465 -1.96 5.42 -25.79
C LYS A 465 -1.06 4.66 -24.84
N GLU A 466 -1.37 3.39 -24.65
CA GLU A 466 -0.51 2.45 -23.94
C GLU A 466 0.93 2.49 -24.49
N GLY A 467 1.91 2.58 -23.60
CA GLY A 467 3.33 2.68 -23.92
C GLY A 467 3.83 4.10 -24.23
N GLN A 468 2.96 5.10 -24.37
CA GLN A 468 3.41 6.49 -24.52
C GLN A 468 3.96 7.06 -23.21
N PHE A 469 4.89 8.00 -23.31
CA PHE A 469 5.32 8.80 -22.17
C PHE A 469 4.33 9.94 -21.92
N ILE A 470 4.02 10.20 -20.67
CA ILE A 470 3.09 11.22 -20.22
C ILE A 470 3.79 12.22 -19.31
N ALA A 471 3.58 13.49 -19.60
CA ALA A 471 4.08 14.62 -18.82
C ALA A 471 3.01 15.07 -17.83
N ILE A 472 3.37 15.11 -16.55
CA ILE A 472 2.48 15.40 -15.44
C ILE A 472 2.99 16.62 -14.68
N GLN A 473 2.16 17.66 -14.55
CA GLN A 473 2.44 18.83 -13.73
C GLN A 473 1.41 18.91 -12.61
N GLU A 474 1.86 18.88 -11.35
CA GLU A 474 0.98 18.95 -10.16
C GLU A 474 -0.25 18.03 -10.20
N SER A 475 -0.10 16.79 -10.68
CA SER A 475 -1.16 15.78 -10.90
C SER A 475 -2.06 15.99 -12.13
N LYS A 476 -1.75 16.93 -13.02
CA LYS A 476 -2.45 17.11 -14.29
C LYS A 476 -1.64 16.57 -15.44
N ILE A 477 -2.26 15.79 -16.32
CA ILE A 477 -1.58 15.28 -17.51
C ILE A 477 -1.64 16.37 -18.56
N ILE A 478 -0.49 16.94 -18.89
CA ILE A 478 -0.43 18.09 -19.79
C ILE A 478 0.01 17.71 -21.20
N ALA A 479 0.68 16.58 -21.38
CA ALA A 479 1.10 16.09 -22.69
C ALA A 479 1.32 14.57 -22.68
N ALA A 480 1.31 13.98 -23.87
CA ALA A 480 1.72 12.61 -24.13
C ALA A 480 2.59 12.59 -25.38
N ALA A 481 3.67 11.82 -25.35
CA ALA A 481 4.67 11.69 -26.40
C ALA A 481 5.06 10.22 -26.61
N SER A 482 5.68 9.90 -27.73
CA SER A 482 6.15 8.52 -27.98
C SER A 482 7.53 8.26 -27.39
N ASP A 483 8.20 9.32 -26.96
CA ASP A 483 9.57 9.34 -26.46
C ASP A 483 9.62 10.08 -25.10
N ALA A 484 10.51 9.64 -24.21
CA ALA A 484 10.61 10.19 -22.86
C ALA A 484 11.22 11.60 -22.82
N GLU A 485 12.20 11.86 -23.69
CA GLU A 485 12.86 13.15 -23.84
C GLU A 485 11.87 14.16 -24.44
N GLU A 486 11.11 13.77 -25.46
CA GLU A 486 10.04 14.61 -26.03
C GLU A 486 8.98 14.96 -24.95
N ALA A 487 8.60 14.00 -24.11
CA ALA A 487 7.69 14.27 -22.99
C ALA A 487 8.29 15.24 -21.96
N LEU A 488 9.59 15.13 -21.67
CA LEU A 488 10.32 16.03 -20.77
C LEU A 488 10.41 17.44 -21.34
N GLU A 489 10.74 17.60 -22.61
CA GLU A 489 10.78 18.90 -23.30
C GLU A 489 9.40 19.58 -23.23
N LEU A 490 8.33 18.86 -23.57
CA LEU A 490 6.95 19.36 -23.49
C LEU A 490 6.53 19.72 -22.05
N LEU A 491 7.08 19.03 -21.05
CA LEU A 491 6.87 19.33 -19.64
C LEU A 491 7.56 20.65 -19.27
N LEU A 492 8.83 20.81 -19.62
CA LEU A 492 9.62 22.01 -19.33
C LEU A 492 9.04 23.25 -20.02
N GLU A 493 8.63 23.15 -21.30
CA GLU A 493 7.99 24.25 -22.04
C GLU A 493 6.72 24.78 -21.38
N LYS A 494 6.03 23.96 -20.58
CA LYS A 494 4.82 24.35 -19.87
C LYS A 494 5.06 24.79 -18.42
N MET A 495 6.16 24.33 -17.81
CA MET A 495 6.49 24.62 -16.42
C MET A 495 7.35 25.87 -16.24
N VAL A 496 8.33 26.05 -17.11
CA VAL A 496 9.36 27.08 -17.00
C VAL A 496 8.84 28.40 -17.56
N SER A 497 9.17 29.48 -16.86
CA SER A 497 8.86 30.87 -17.17
C SER A 497 10.11 31.74 -17.03
N GLU A 498 10.07 32.98 -17.50
CA GLU A 498 11.22 33.91 -17.44
C GLU A 498 11.63 34.31 -16.01
N GLU A 499 10.84 33.96 -14.98
CA GLU A 499 11.13 34.26 -13.57
C GLU A 499 11.83 33.09 -12.84
N ASP A 500 11.94 31.92 -13.47
CA ASP A 500 12.56 30.74 -12.87
C ASP A 500 14.07 30.72 -13.14
N GLU A 501 14.85 30.41 -12.12
CA GLU A 501 16.32 30.49 -12.15
C GLU A 501 16.97 29.10 -12.13
N LEU A 502 16.26 28.06 -11.65
CA LEU A 502 16.82 26.72 -11.51
C LEU A 502 15.84 25.66 -12.03
N ILE A 503 16.38 24.74 -12.85
CA ILE A 503 15.70 23.53 -13.31
C ILE A 503 16.49 22.34 -12.80
N THR A 504 15.89 21.53 -11.92
CA THR A 504 16.49 20.28 -11.46
C THR A 504 15.79 19.09 -12.10
N VAL A 505 16.53 18.21 -12.77
CA VAL A 505 16.04 16.97 -13.38
C VAL A 505 16.65 15.77 -12.69
N ILE A 506 15.81 14.91 -12.14
CA ILE A 506 16.22 13.67 -11.45
C ILE A 506 15.82 12.47 -12.30
N ARG A 507 16.81 11.72 -12.78
CA ARG A 507 16.68 10.58 -13.71
C ARG A 507 16.32 9.28 -12.98
N GLY A 508 15.35 8.55 -13.54
CA GLY A 508 14.92 7.23 -13.07
C GLY A 508 15.81 6.10 -13.60
N GLU A 509 15.51 4.87 -13.19
CA GLU A 509 16.27 3.66 -13.63
C GLU A 509 16.20 3.44 -15.15
N ASP A 510 15.07 3.78 -15.76
CA ASP A 510 14.80 3.60 -17.19
C ASP A 510 15.12 4.83 -18.05
N ALA A 511 15.72 5.88 -17.46
CA ALA A 511 16.09 7.08 -18.22
C ALA A 511 17.36 6.84 -19.04
N GLU A 512 17.32 7.19 -20.32
CA GLU A 512 18.53 7.20 -21.15
C GLU A 512 19.42 8.39 -20.75
N ASP A 513 20.74 8.20 -20.89
CA ASP A 513 21.71 9.27 -20.65
C ASP A 513 21.76 10.22 -21.85
N THR A 514 20.91 11.26 -21.80
CA THR A 514 20.78 12.29 -22.83
C THR A 514 21.13 13.68 -22.30
N ASP A 515 21.99 13.76 -21.28
CA ASP A 515 22.29 15.00 -20.53
C ASP A 515 22.78 16.13 -21.45
N ASP A 516 23.73 15.86 -22.37
CA ASP A 516 24.23 16.84 -23.34
C ASP A 516 23.10 17.47 -24.20
N ARG A 517 22.10 16.66 -24.59
CA ARG A 517 20.99 17.13 -25.43
C ARG A 517 19.99 17.97 -24.63
N LEU A 518 19.78 17.59 -23.38
CA LEU A 518 18.92 18.34 -22.47
C LEU A 518 19.56 19.68 -22.10
N GLU A 519 20.88 19.71 -21.87
CA GLU A 519 21.66 20.94 -21.67
C GLU A 519 21.51 21.88 -22.88
N ASP A 520 21.77 21.39 -24.11
CA ASP A 520 21.60 22.17 -25.35
C ASP A 520 20.16 22.73 -25.49
N PHE A 521 19.14 21.93 -25.14
CA PHE A 521 17.74 22.33 -25.19
C PHE A 521 17.43 23.45 -24.18
N VAL A 522 17.86 23.28 -22.92
CA VAL A 522 17.62 24.25 -21.84
C VAL A 522 18.37 25.55 -22.10
N GLU A 523 19.65 25.51 -22.47
CA GLU A 523 20.42 26.72 -22.82
C GLU A 523 19.78 27.49 -23.99
N GLY A 524 19.22 26.77 -24.97
CA GLY A 524 18.56 27.36 -26.12
C GLY A 524 17.20 27.98 -25.83
N LYS A 525 16.40 27.37 -24.93
CA LYS A 525 15.01 27.77 -24.66
C LYS A 525 14.85 28.63 -23.41
N PHE A 526 15.65 28.39 -22.38
CA PHE A 526 15.56 28.99 -21.05
C PHE A 526 16.93 29.54 -20.63
N PRO A 527 17.48 30.56 -21.33
CA PRO A 527 18.85 31.02 -21.13
C PRO A 527 19.11 31.67 -19.76
N GLU A 528 18.06 32.00 -19.01
CA GLU A 528 18.15 32.58 -17.66
C GLU A 528 18.11 31.51 -16.55
N ALA A 529 17.82 30.24 -16.88
CA ALA A 529 17.72 29.14 -15.94
C ALA A 529 18.96 28.23 -15.99
N GLU A 530 19.46 27.85 -14.82
CA GLU A 530 20.52 26.84 -14.67
C GLU A 530 19.92 25.43 -14.65
N LEU A 531 20.56 24.47 -15.32
CA LEU A 531 20.15 23.07 -15.33
C LEU A 531 21.04 22.25 -14.38
N GLU A 532 20.41 21.57 -13.42
CA GLU A 532 21.04 20.55 -12.58
C GLU A 532 20.45 19.17 -12.90
N ILE A 533 21.31 18.19 -13.17
CA ILE A 533 20.90 16.81 -13.43
C ILE A 533 21.43 15.90 -12.32
N HIS A 534 20.55 15.06 -11.77
CA HIS A 534 20.88 14.07 -10.77
C HIS A 534 20.40 12.68 -11.16
N GLU A 535 21.13 11.66 -10.73
CA GLU A 535 20.66 10.27 -10.78
C GLU A 535 19.79 9.98 -9.56
N GLY A 536 18.52 9.67 -9.77
CA GLY A 536 17.58 9.30 -8.71
C GLY A 536 17.37 7.79 -8.58
N ASN A 537 17.49 7.03 -9.68
CA ASN A 537 17.24 5.59 -9.72
C ASN A 537 15.86 5.20 -9.17
N GLN A 538 14.85 6.05 -9.37
CA GLN A 538 13.47 5.68 -9.08
C GLN A 538 12.89 4.78 -10.19
N PRO A 539 12.09 3.76 -9.88
CA PRO A 539 11.64 2.74 -10.85
C PRO A 539 10.42 3.12 -11.69
N VAL A 540 9.58 4.06 -11.24
CA VAL A 540 8.28 4.37 -11.91
C VAL A 540 8.36 5.60 -12.82
N TYR A 541 9.07 6.63 -12.37
CA TYR A 541 9.15 7.90 -13.09
C TYR A 541 10.49 8.02 -13.79
N THR A 542 10.47 8.10 -15.12
CA THR A 542 11.66 8.32 -15.95
C THR A 542 12.33 9.63 -15.57
N TYR A 543 11.55 10.69 -15.34
CA TYR A 543 12.05 11.98 -14.88
C TYR A 543 11.20 12.55 -13.75
N LEU A 544 11.83 13.11 -12.73
CA LEU A 544 11.23 14.02 -11.77
C LEU A 544 11.85 15.40 -11.99
N VAL A 545 11.02 16.44 -12.02
CA VAL A 545 11.44 17.80 -12.37
C VAL A 545 11.05 18.77 -11.26
N ALA A 546 11.99 19.61 -10.86
CA ALA A 546 11.79 20.80 -10.03
C ALA A 546 12.10 22.04 -10.88
N VAL A 547 11.26 23.07 -10.79
CA VAL A 547 11.53 24.40 -11.35
C VAL A 547 11.27 25.42 -10.25
N GLU A 548 12.24 26.30 -10.01
CA GLU A 548 12.25 27.26 -8.90
C GLU A 548 12.58 28.69 -9.32
#